data_AF-A0A843G501-F1
#
_entry.id   AF-A0A843G501-F1
#
_cell.length_a   1.000
_cell.length_b   1.000
_cell.length_c   1.000
_cell.angle_alpha   90.00
_cell.angle_beta   90.00
_cell.angle_gamma   90.00
#
_symmetry.space_group_name_H-M   'P 1'
#
loop_
_entity.id
_entity.type
_entity.pdbx_description
1 polymer ?
#
loop_
_entity_poly.entity_id
_entity_poly.type
_entity_poly.pdbx_seq_one_letter_code
_entity_poly.pdbx_strand_id
1 'polypeptide(L)' 'MIKDKVAFLGPQGTFSHEAASLVSDNLISYCSIQQVMAAVESGECVCGVVPIENSIEGPVSLTLDSLIHNF' A
#
# COMPACT_ATOMS: atom_id res chain seq x y z
N MET A 1 13.05 -9.12 5.67
CA MET A 1 12.81 -7.97 4.77
C MET A 1 13.20 -8.36 3.36
N ILE A 2 12.35 -8.03 2.40
CA ILE A 2 12.68 -8.18 0.97
C ILE A 2 13.57 -7.01 0.53
N LYS A 3 14.42 -7.20 -0.48
CA LYS A 3 15.34 -6.15 -0.97
C LYS A 3 14.71 -5.21 -2.00
N ASP A 4 13.54 -5.59 -2.50
CA ASP A 4 12.85 -4.91 -3.58
C ASP A 4 12.03 -3.72 -3.10
N LYS A 5 11.61 -2.89 -4.06
CA LYS A 5 10.78 -1.70 -3.82
C LYS A 5 9.39 -2.11 -3.37
N VAL A 6 8.93 -1.51 -2.27
CA VAL A 6 7.58 -1.69 -1.72
C VAL A 6 6.85 -0.36 -1.76
N ALA A 7 5.70 -0.34 -2.43
CA ALA A 7 4.82 0.81 -2.46
C ALA A 7 4.00 0.89 -1.17
N PHE A 8 3.70 2.10 -0.68
CA PHE A 8 2.77 2.27 0.45
C PHE A 8 1.94 3.55 0.35
N LEU A 9 0.80 3.54 1.03
CA LEU A 9 -0.04 4.74 1.16
C LEU A 9 0.64 5.77 2.08
N GLY A 10 1.15 6.82 1.47
CA GLY A 10 1.93 7.86 2.11
C GLY A 10 1.13 8.88 2.91
N PRO A 11 1.82 9.91 3.45
CA PRO A 11 3.26 10.15 3.35
C PRO A 11 4.11 9.28 4.31
N GLN A 12 5.42 9.50 4.33
CA GLN A 12 6.32 8.93 5.34
C GLN A 12 5.84 9.28 6.77
N GLY A 13 5.94 8.32 7.69
CA GLY A 13 5.54 8.48 9.10
C GLY A 13 4.08 8.13 9.40
N THR A 14 3.30 7.68 8.42
CA THR A 14 1.95 7.13 8.64
C THR A 14 1.98 5.69 9.15
N PHE A 15 0.82 5.17 9.58
CA PHE A 15 0.69 3.75 9.93
C PHE A 15 0.99 2.82 8.75
N SER A 16 0.68 3.22 7.52
CA SER A 16 1.03 2.45 6.33
C SER A 16 2.55 2.48 6.06
N HIS A 17 3.25 3.58 6.37
CA HIS A 17 4.71 3.62 6.34
C HIS A 17 5.32 2.67 7.37
N GLU A 18 4.80 2.68 8.60
CA GLU A 18 5.25 1.77 9.67
C GLU A 18 5.04 0.30 9.29
N ALA A 19 3.86 -0.05 8.78
CA ALA A 19 3.56 -1.39 8.31
C ALA A 19 4.45 -1.82 7.14
N ALA A 20 4.71 -0.91 6.18
CA ALA A 20 5.60 -1.20 5.05
C ALA A 20 7.06 -1.42 5.49
N SER A 21 7.51 -0.71 6.52
CA SER A 21 8.85 -0.85 7.12
C SER A 21 9.10 -2.23 7.72
N LEU A 22 8.04 -2.97 8.09
CA LEU A 22 8.15 -4.37 8.54
C LEU A 22 8.48 -5.33 7.38
N VAL A 23 8.21 -4.91 6.14
CA VAL A 23 8.37 -5.74 4.93
C VAL A 23 9.69 -5.45 4.22
N SER A 24 10.06 -4.17 4.07
CA SER A 24 11.25 -3.71 3.34
C SER A 24 11.77 -2.37 3.87
N ASP A 25 13.06 -2.10 3.65
CA ASP A 25 13.69 -0.79 3.89
C ASP A 25 13.59 0.11 2.65
N ASN A 26 13.24 -0.45 1.49
CA ASN A 26 13.17 0.23 0.21
C ASN A 26 11.72 0.62 -0.10
N LEU A 27 11.26 1.72 0.49
CA LEU A 27 9.86 2.14 0.49
C LEU A 27 9.60 3.31 -0.45
N ILE A 28 8.55 3.21 -1.26
CA ILE A 28 8.08 4.25 -2.18
C ILE A 28 6.70 4.74 -1.73
N SER A 29 6.61 6.03 -1.39
CA SER A 29 5.40 6.67 -0.92
C SER A 29 4.52 7.11 -2.09
N TYR A 30 3.23 6.77 -2.06
CA TYR A 30 2.22 7.27 -3.02
C TYR A 30 1.08 8.00 -2.32
N CYS A 31 0.39 8.87 -3.04
CA CYS A 31 -0.65 9.74 -2.47
C CYS A 31 -2.05 9.12 -2.48
N SER A 32 -2.23 7.94 -3.07
CA SER A 32 -3.51 7.23 -3.08
C SER A 32 -3.34 5.71 -3.15
N ILE A 33 -4.39 4.99 -2.73
CA ILE A 33 -4.45 3.52 -2.83
C ILE A 33 -4.33 3.08 -4.30
N GLN A 34 -4.98 3.76 -5.23
CA GLN A 34 -4.91 3.44 -6.65
C GLN A 34 -3.49 3.57 -7.21
N GLN A 35 -2.72 4.56 -6.75
CA GLN A 35 -1.33 4.72 -7.15
C GLN A 35 -0.44 3.59 -6.60
N VAL A 36 -0.67 3.15 -5.36
CA VAL A 36 0.01 1.97 -4.80
C VAL A 36 -0.31 0.73 -5.63
N MET A 37 -1.59 0.53 -5.98
CA MET A 37 -2.02 -0.60 -6.81
C MET A 37 -1.37 -0.58 -8.20
N ALA A 38 -1.38 0.57 -8.87
CA ALA A 38 -0.76 0.74 -10.19
C ALA A 38 0.77 0.51 -10.17
N ALA A 39 1.45 0.90 -9.08
CA ALA A 39 2.88 0.64 -8.91
C ALA A 39 3.18 -0.86 -8.80
N VAL A 40 2.29 -1.64 -8.19
CA VAL A 40 2.41 -3.10 -8.13
C VAL A 40 2.08 -3.74 -9.46
N GLU A 41 0.96 -3.34 -10.08
CA GLU A 41 0.49 -3.86 -11.37
C GLU A 41 1.51 -3.63 -12.50
N SER A 42 2.13 -2.46 -12.54
CA SER A 42 3.17 -2.13 -13.53
C SER A 42 4.51 -2.83 -13.29
N GLY A 43 4.69 -3.49 -12.14
CA GLY A 43 5.95 -4.08 -11.72
C GLY A 43 7.00 -3.07 -11.23
N GLU A 44 6.63 -1.80 -11.03
CA GLU A 44 7.52 -0.80 -10.43
C GLU A 44 7.91 -1.19 -8.99
N CYS A 45 6.94 -1.71 -8.24
CA CYS A 45 7.10 -2.25 -6.89
C CYS A 45 6.65 -3.71 -6.86
N VAL A 46 7.30 -4.55 -6.07
CA VAL A 46 6.96 -5.98 -5.99
C VAL A 46 5.79 -6.27 -5.05
N CYS A 47 5.47 -5.32 -4.17
CA CYS A 47 4.28 -5.35 -3.33
C CYS A 47 3.86 -3.94 -2.90
N GLY A 48 2.63 -3.85 -2.41
CA GLY A 48 1.99 -2.61 -1.99
C GLY A 48 1.36 -2.77 -0.60
N VAL A 49 1.47 -1.74 0.24
CA VAL A 49 0.89 -1.70 1.60
C VAL A 49 -0.16 -0.60 1.68
N VAL A 50 -1.41 -1.02 1.87
CA VAL A 50 -2.59 -0.16 1.99
C VAL A 50 -3.47 -0.63 3.16
N PRO A 51 -4.22 0.27 3.81
CA PRO A 51 -5.13 -0.14 4.88
C PRO A 51 -6.33 -0.90 4.31
N ILE A 52 -6.74 -1.98 4.97
CA ILE A 52 -7.96 -2.74 4.62
C ILE A 52 -9.14 -2.41 5.55
N GLU A 53 -8.87 -2.01 6.79
CA GLU A 53 -9.86 -1.70 7.81
C GLU A 53 -9.29 -0.71 8.84
N ASN A 54 -10.16 0.13 9.42
CA ASN A 54 -9.92 0.91 10.63
C ASN A 54 -10.91 0.46 11.72
N SER A 55 -10.45 0.37 12.98
CA SER A 55 -11.29 -0.01 14.11
C SER A 55 -12.47 0.94 14.41
N ILE A 56 -12.43 2.18 13.92
CA ILE A 56 -13.45 3.21 14.17
C ILE A 56 -14.39 3.29 12.96
N GLU A 57 -13.84 3.50 11.76
CA GLU A 57 -14.63 3.68 10.54
C GLU A 57 -14.98 2.38 9.82
N GLY A 58 -14.40 1.25 10.24
CA GLY A 58 -14.61 -0.05 9.61
C GLY A 58 -13.79 -0.25 8.33
N PRO A 59 -14.28 -1.07 7.38
CA PRO A 59 -13.54 -1.42 6.17
C PRO A 59 -13.18 -0.21 5.30
N VAL A 60 -11.99 -0.23 4.71
CA VAL A 60 -11.58 0.75 3.70
C VAL A 60 -12.12 0.28 2.35
N SER A 61 -13.35 0.71 2.03
CA SER A 61 -14.06 0.28 0.80
C SER A 61 -13.21 0.43 -0.46
N LEU A 62 -12.47 1.53 -0.60
CA LEU A 62 -11.61 1.74 -1.76
C LEU A 62 -10.57 0.63 -1.96
N THR A 63 -9.97 0.12 -0.87
CA THR A 63 -9.02 -0.99 -0.94
C THR A 63 -9.71 -2.28 -1.37
N LEU A 64 -10.86 -2.59 -0.78
CA LEU A 64 -11.63 -3.79 -1.08
C LEU A 64 -12.16 -3.78 -2.52
N ASP A 65 -12.76 -2.66 -2.95
CA ASP A 65 -13.26 -2.46 -4.31
C ASP A 65 -12.13 -2.60 -5.33
N SER A 66 -10.95 -2.01 -5.04
CA SER A 66 -9.78 -2.14 -5.92
C SER A 66 -9.35 -3.60 -6.05
N LEU A 67 -9.31 -4.37 -4.95
CA LEU A 67 -8.92 -5.78 -4.97
C LEU A 67 -9.94 -6.68 -5.69
N ILE A 68 -11.21 -6.31 -5.71
CA ILE A 68 -12.29 -7.11 -6.32
C ILE A 68 -12.49 -6.77 -7.80
N HIS A 69 -12.35 -5.49 -8.16
CA HIS A 69 -12.77 -4.98 -9.47
C HIS A 69 -11.63 -4.46 -10.36
N ASN A 70 -10.45 -4.20 -9.80
CA ASN A 70 -9.32 -3.60 -10.52
C ASN A 70 -8.10 -4.53 -10.62
N PHE A 71 -8.25 -5.82 -10.28
CA PHE A 71 -7.29 -6.90 -10.47
C PHE A 71 -7.95 -8.13 -11.09
#